data_AF-A0A8C5CVG0-F1
#
_entry.id   AF-A0A8C5CVG0-F1
#
_cell.length_a   1.000
_cell.length_b   1.000
_cell.length_c   1.000
_cell.angle_alpha   90.00
_cell.angle_beta   90.00
_cell.angle_gamma   90.00
#
_symmetry.space_group_name_H-M   'P 1'
#
loop_
_entity.id
_entity.type
_entity.pdbx_description
1 polymer ?
#
loop_
_entity_poly.entity_id
_entity_poly.type
_entity_poly.pdbx_seq_one_letter_code
_entity_poly.pdbx_strand_id
1 'polypeptide(L)'
;MSVVLVSLPGAPKVTEEALKKEEDLDKYLESRVEELLGRFGDEGVPDLVSVLRSIATETVPNLPPGGGLASKRSVIEAMYNRLNLYREEEGVSSSV
;
A
#
# COMPACT_ATOMS: atom_id res chain seq x y z
N MET A 1 -11.40 14.93 12.65
CA MET A 1 -12.41 13.87 12.82
C MET A 1 -12.25 13.31 14.23
N SER A 2 -13.33 13.11 14.98
CA SER A 2 -13.29 12.53 16.33
C SER A 2 -14.11 11.24 16.34
N VAL A 3 -13.58 10.19 16.99
CA VAL A 3 -14.22 8.89 17.14
C VAL A 3 -13.93 8.35 18.53
N VAL A 4 -14.92 7.69 19.14
CA VAL A 4 -14.77 6.97 20.42
C VAL A 4 -15.22 5.53 20.18
N LEU A 5 -14.34 4.57 20.48
CA LEU A 5 -14.60 3.13 20.39
C LEU A 5 -14.67 2.54 21.81
N VAL A 6 -15.79 1.91 22.16
CA VAL A 6 -16.00 1.22 23.44
C VAL A 6 -16.23 -0.26 23.17
N SER A 7 -15.37 -1.12 23.70
CA SER A 7 -15.48 -2.58 23.57
C SER A 7 -16.10 -3.21 24.82
N LEU A 8 -17.10 -4.05 24.62
CA LEU A 8 -17.79 -4.79 25.68
C LEU A 8 -17.33 -6.27 25.72
N PRO A 9 -17.59 -7.00 26.81
CA PRO A 9 -17.47 -8.45 26.82
C PRO A 9 -18.32 -9.06 25.68
N GLY A 10 -17.69 -9.77 24.75
CA GLY A 10 -18.33 -10.28 23.53
C GLY A 10 -17.93 -9.55 22.25
N ALA A 11 -17.16 -8.45 22.33
CA ALA A 11 -16.57 -7.82 21.15
C ALA A 11 -15.65 -8.80 20.38
N PRO A 12 -15.53 -8.67 19.04
CA PRO A 12 -14.68 -9.51 18.22
C PRO A 12 -13.26 -9.60 18.77
N LYS A 13 -12.69 -10.81 18.74
CA LYS A 13 -11.30 -11.05 19.13
C LYS A 13 -10.42 -11.08 17.90
N VAL A 14 -9.13 -10.84 18.12
CA VAL A 14 -8.11 -11.06 17.10
C VAL A 14 -8.09 -12.56 16.79
N THR A 15 -7.98 -12.91 15.51
CA THR A 15 -7.82 -14.29 15.04
C THR A 15 -6.60 -14.40 14.14
N GLU A 16 -5.93 -15.54 14.17
CA GLU A 16 -4.74 -15.79 13.35
C GLU A 16 -5.06 -15.72 11.85
N GLU A 17 -6.25 -16.15 11.45
CA GLU A 17 -6.68 -16.07 10.04
C GLU A 17 -6.84 -14.62 9.58
N ALA A 18 -7.28 -13.71 10.46
CA ALA A 18 -7.41 -12.30 10.13
C ALA A 18 -6.04 -11.63 10.00
N LEU A 19 -5.10 -11.96 10.89
CA LEU A 19 -3.72 -11.48 10.82
C LEU A 19 -3.03 -11.94 9.54
N LYS A 20 -3.18 -13.23 9.19
CA LYS A 20 -2.59 -13.77 7.96
C LYS A 20 -3.15 -13.11 6.71
N LYS A 21 -4.48 -12.90 6.63
CA LYS A 21 -5.10 -12.21 5.49
C LYS A 21 -4.64 -10.76 5.37
N GLU A 22 -4.43 -10.09 6.50
CA GLU A 22 -3.92 -8.72 6.53
C GLU A 22 -2.49 -8.66 5.99
N GLU A 23 -1.61 -9.58 6.42
CA GLU A 23 -0.24 -9.69 5.94
C GLU A 23 -0.15 -10.04 4.46
N ASP A 24 -0.97 -11.00 3.99
CA ASP A 24 -1.02 -11.42 2.59
C ASP A 24 -1.48 -10.25 1.69
N LEU A 25 -2.45 -9.44 2.16
CA LEU A 25 -2.90 -8.26 1.45
C LEU A 25 -1.82 -7.16 1.40
N ASP A 26 -1.12 -6.93 2.51
CA ASP A 26 -0.05 -5.93 2.55
C ASP A 26 1.07 -6.29 1.57
N LYS A 27 1.53 -7.55 1.57
CA LYS A 27 2.52 -8.04 0.61
C LYS A 27 2.05 -7.89 -0.84
N TYR A 28 0.78 -8.23 -1.11
CA TYR A 28 0.20 -8.04 -2.43
C TYR A 28 0.27 -6.58 -2.88
N LEU A 29 -0.14 -5.65 -2.01
CA LEU A 29 -0.11 -4.22 -2.31
C LEU A 29 1.32 -3.71 -2.51
N GLU A 30 2.27 -4.15 -1.68
CA GLU A 30 3.69 -3.80 -1.84
C GLU A 30 4.24 -4.24 -3.20
N SER A 31 4.01 -5.51 -3.59
CA SER A 31 4.42 -6.02 -4.90
C SER A 31 3.74 -5.27 -6.06
N ARG A 32 2.46 -4.90 -5.94
CA ARG A 32 1.79 -4.12 -6.98
C ARG A 32 2.36 -2.72 -7.13
N VAL A 33 2.74 -2.07 -6.03
CA VAL A 33 3.42 -0.76 -6.09
C VAL A 33 4.78 -0.88 -6.78
N GLU A 34 5.56 -1.91 -6.45
CA GLU A 34 6.85 -2.19 -7.07
C GLU A 34 6.72 -2.42 -8.58
N GLU A 35 5.79 -3.27 -9.00
CA GLU A 35 5.51 -3.54 -10.40
C GLU A 35 5.07 -2.28 -11.16
N LEU A 36 4.20 -1.46 -10.57
CA LEU A 36 3.77 -0.21 -11.17
C LEU A 36 4.97 0.72 -11.35
N LEU A 37 5.75 1.00 -10.31
CA LEU A 37 6.91 1.88 -10.41
C LEU A 37 7.99 1.37 -11.37
N GLY A 38 8.19 0.05 -11.45
CA GLY A 38 9.09 -0.58 -12.42
C GLY A 38 8.69 -0.34 -13.87
N ARG A 39 7.38 -0.37 -14.18
CA ARG A 39 6.86 -0.14 -15.54
C ARG A 39 7.02 1.30 -16.03
N PHE A 40 7.05 2.28 -15.13
CA PHE A 40 7.18 3.70 -15.48
C PHE A 40 8.63 4.19 -15.60
N GLY A 41 9.62 3.30 -15.61
CA GLY A 41 11.05 3.64 -15.70
C GLY A 41 11.43 4.55 -16.89
N ASP A 42 10.72 4.44 -18.02
CA ASP A 42 11.04 5.19 -19.25
C ASP A 42 10.18 6.46 -19.46
N GLU A 43 9.00 6.57 -18.84
CA GLU A 43 8.07 7.71 -19.00
C GLU A 43 8.06 8.68 -17.79
N GLY A 44 8.83 8.37 -16.74
CA GLY A 44 8.94 9.15 -15.51
C GLY A 44 8.13 8.55 -14.36
N VAL A 45 8.60 8.77 -13.12
CA VAL A 45 7.99 8.21 -11.90
C VAL A 45 6.56 8.77 -11.72
N PRO A 46 5.51 7.94 -11.62
CA PRO A 46 4.15 8.42 -11.36
C PRO A 46 4.04 8.96 -9.94
N ASP A 47 3.13 9.91 -9.72
CA ASP A 47 2.81 10.37 -8.37
C ASP A 47 1.99 9.31 -7.59
N LEU A 48 1.97 9.44 -6.27
CA LEU A 48 1.24 8.52 -5.39
C LEU A 48 -0.26 8.42 -5.74
N VAL A 49 -0.87 9.53 -6.20
CA VAL A 49 -2.28 9.58 -6.58
C VAL A 49 -2.55 8.71 -7.82
N SER A 50 -1.65 8.75 -8.80
CA SER A 50 -1.71 7.91 -9.99
C SER A 50 -1.54 6.44 -9.64
N VAL A 51 -0.59 6.10 -8.76
CA VAL A 51 -0.40 4.72 -8.27
C VAL A 51 -1.67 4.21 -7.57
N LEU A 52 -2.24 4.99 -6.65
CA LEU A 52 -3.48 4.63 -5.96
C LEU A 52 -4.65 4.44 -6.93
N ARG A 53 -4.76 5.31 -7.95
CA ARG A 53 -5.80 5.19 -8.98
C ARG A 53 -5.62 3.93 -9.81
N SER A 54 -4.40 3.62 -10.23
CA SER A 54 -4.10 2.38 -10.97
C SER A 54 -4.51 1.15 -10.16
N ILE A 55 -4.10 1.06 -8.89
CA ILE A 55 -4.49 -0.06 -8.03
C ILE A 55 -6.02 -0.11 -7.83
N ALA A 56 -6.70 1.03 -7.72
CA ALA A 56 -8.16 1.08 -7.57
C ALA A 56 -8.94 0.59 -8.80
N THR A 57 -8.32 0.63 -10.00
CA THR A 57 -8.93 0.06 -11.22
C THR A 57 -8.79 -1.46 -11.31
N GLU A 58 -7.94 -2.05 -10.47
CA GLU A 58 -7.73 -3.49 -10.39
C GLU A 58 -8.65 -4.13 -9.35
N THR A 59 -8.95 -5.42 -9.54
CA THR A 59 -9.72 -6.19 -8.56
C THR A 59 -8.79 -6.63 -7.43
N VAL A 60 -8.62 -5.78 -6.41
CA VAL A 60 -7.83 -6.12 -5.22
C VAL A 60 -8.62 -7.05 -4.29
N PRO A 61 -8.13 -8.28 -4.03
CA PRO A 61 -8.83 -9.23 -3.17
C PRO A 61 -8.73 -8.82 -1.69
N ASN A 62 -9.67 -9.28 -0.87
CA ASN A 62 -9.63 -9.19 0.60
C ASN A 62 -9.48 -7.78 1.21
N LEU A 63 -9.84 -6.72 0.47
CA LEU A 63 -9.81 -5.36 1.02
C LEU A 63 -10.67 -5.24 2.29
N PRO A 64 -10.26 -4.40 3.27
CA PRO A 64 -11.03 -4.17 4.48
C PRO A 64 -12.46 -3.72 4.14
N PRO A 65 -13.51 -4.37 4.70
CA PRO A 65 -14.88 -3.99 4.42
C PRO A 65 -15.14 -2.55 4.85
N GLY A 66 -15.84 -1.77 4.01
CA GLY A 66 -16.11 -0.36 4.22
C GLY A 66 -14.93 0.57 3.89
N GLY A 67 -13.75 0.30 4.45
CA GLY A 67 -12.54 1.13 4.25
C GLY A 67 -11.91 1.00 2.86
N GLY A 68 -12.03 -0.17 2.23
CA GLY A 68 -11.54 -0.42 0.87
C GLY A 68 -10.04 -0.13 0.71
N LEU A 69 -9.65 0.35 -0.47
CA LEU A 69 -8.26 0.74 -0.75
C LEU A 69 -7.81 1.95 0.08
N ALA A 70 -8.74 2.86 0.42
CA ALA A 70 -8.41 4.06 1.18
C ALA A 70 -7.85 3.74 2.57
N SER A 71 -8.37 2.69 3.23
CA SER A 71 -7.81 2.22 4.51
C SER A 71 -6.40 1.63 4.41
N LYS A 72 -5.95 1.28 3.21
CA LYS A 72 -4.61 0.72 2.93
C LYS A 72 -3.64 1.72 2.32
N ARG A 73 -4.03 3.00 2.22
CA ARG A 73 -3.17 4.06 1.68
C ARG A 73 -1.81 4.12 2.37
N SER A 74 -1.75 3.95 3.70
CA SER A 74 -0.51 4.01 4.46
C SER A 74 0.53 2.97 4.02
N VAL A 75 0.09 1.75 3.70
CA VAL A 75 0.96 0.65 3.23
C VAL A 75 1.51 0.98 1.84
N ILE A 76 0.63 1.42 0.94
CA ILE A 76 0.99 1.82 -0.43
C ILE A 76 1.97 3.01 -0.41
N GLU A 77 1.69 4.01 0.41
CA GLU A 77 2.52 5.21 0.57
C GLU A 77 3.88 4.88 1.18
N ALA A 78 3.94 3.98 2.18
CA ALA A 78 5.21 3.52 2.74
C ALA A 78 6.07 2.82 1.69
N MET A 79 5.51 1.92 0.87
CA MET A 79 6.25 1.24 -0.18
C MET A 79 6.70 2.19 -1.29
N TYR A 80 5.81 3.08 -1.71
CA TYR A 80 6.12 4.11 -2.71
C TYR A 80 7.29 4.99 -2.26
N ASN A 81 7.26 5.49 -1.02
CA ASN A 81 8.33 6.31 -0.47
C ASN A 81 9.66 5.55 -0.37
N ARG A 82 9.64 4.27 0.07
CA ARG A 82 10.84 3.43 0.11
C ARG A 82 11.48 3.33 -1.27
N LEU A 83 10.70 2.97 -2.31
CA LEU A 83 11.21 2.80 -3.67
C LEU A 83 11.67 4.11 -4.33
N ASN A 84 10.99 5.22 -4.06
CA ASN A 84 11.40 6.52 -4.56
C ASN A 84 12.74 6.99 -3.95
N LEU A 85 12.95 6.77 -2.65
CA LEU A 85 14.22 7.08 -2.00
C LEU A 85 15.38 6.28 -2.61
N TYR A 86 15.20 4.99 -2.88
CA TYR A 86 16.22 4.17 -3.56
C TYR A 86 16.56 4.71 -4.97
N ARG A 87 15.57 5.20 -5.72
CA ARG A 87 15.81 5.82 -7.04
C ARG A 87 16.60 7.12 -6.96
N GLU A 88 16.37 7.93 -5.93
CA GLU A 88 17.15 9.16 -5.70
C GLU A 88 18.62 8.83 -5.36
N GLU A 89 18.88 7.75 -4.60
CA GLU A 89 20.24 7.31 -4.28
C GLU A 89 20.99 6.73 -5.50
N GLU A 90 20.32 5.97 -6.38
CA GLU A 90 20.93 5.43 -7.60
C GLU A 90 21.28 6.52 -8.64
N GLY A 91 20.53 7.63 -8.66
CA GLY A 91 20.84 8.79 -9.50
C GLY A 91 22.08 9.57 -9.09
N VAL A 92 22.55 9.42 -7.83
CA VAL A 92 23.75 10.11 -7.33
C VAL A 92 25.02 9.29 -7.61
N SER A 93 24.92 7.96 -7.73
CA SER A 93 26.10 7.09 -7.90
C SER A 93 26.66 7.03 -9.33
N SER A 94 26.01 7.65 -10.33
CA SER A 94 26.48 7.70 -11.72
C SER A 94 27.19 9.01 -12.10
N SER A 95 27.49 9.86 -11.10
CA SER A 95 28.18 11.14 -11.28
C SER A 95 29.51 11.21 -10.53
N VAL A 96 30.44 10.27 -10.76
CA VAL A 96 31.86 10.44 -10.39
C VAL A 96 32.78 9.83 -11.44
#